data_AF-A0A949B5H8-F1
#
_entry.id   AF-A0A949B5H8-F1
#
_cell.length_a   1.000
_cell.length_b   1.000
_cell.length_c   1.000
_cell.angle_alpha   90.00
_cell.angle_beta   90.00
_cell.angle_gamma   90.00
#
_symmetry.space_group_name_H-M   'P 1'
#
loop_
_entity.id
_entity.type
_entity.pdbx_description
1 polymer ?
#
loop_
_entity_poly.entity_id
_entity_poly.type
_entity_poly.pdbx_seq_one_letter_code
_entity_poly.pdbx_strand_id
1 'polypeptide(L)'
;MGTGIILVIIGIMILSGCADVKTPTAGYALTHPLSTKTMVVSGTSKEEVIEKWGEPSEIIEAGVDDMGIKKEEWIYEAWFPGTPLDHKHFSRRKKIFFTGNYVTGYEDMDDTGGEQ
;
A
#
# COMPACT_ATOMS: atom_id res chain seq x y z
N MET A 1 -48.83 19.13 -17.05
CA MET A 1 -48.37 17.97 -16.25
C MET A 1 -47.26 17.29 -17.05
N GLY A 2 -45.97 17.60 -16.82
CA GLY A 2 -44.90 17.03 -17.66
C GLY A 2 -43.49 17.40 -17.24
N THR A 3 -43.32 18.54 -16.56
CA THR A 3 -42.02 19.00 -16.04
C THR A 3 -41.55 18.22 -14.81
N GLY A 4 -42.47 17.80 -13.93
CA GLY A 4 -42.13 17.03 -12.72
C GLY A 4 -41.60 15.63 -13.01
N ILE A 5 -42.12 14.96 -14.06
CA ILE A 5 -41.68 13.61 -14.45
C ILE A 5 -40.27 13.65 -15.03
N ILE A 6 -39.92 14.71 -15.78
CA ILE A 6 -38.59 14.88 -16.36
C ILE A 6 -37.52 15.03 -15.28
N LEU A 7 -37.79 15.80 -14.22
CA LEU A 7 -36.85 15.97 -13.10
C LEU A 7 -36.62 14.66 -12.33
N VAL A 8 -37.65 13.83 -12.18
CA VAL A 8 -37.53 12.51 -11.54
C VAL A 8 -36.70 11.55 -12.39
N ILE A 9 -36.87 11.56 -13.71
CA ILE A 9 -36.09 10.71 -14.64
C ILE A 9 -34.60 11.12 -14.65
N ILE A 10 -34.31 12.43 -14.62
CA ILE A 10 -32.92 12.94 -14.54
C ILE A 10 -32.28 12.54 -13.21
N GLY A 11 -33.01 12.58 -12.09
CA GLY A 11 -32.49 12.16 -10.78
C GLY A 11 -32.10 10.67 -10.72
N ILE A 12 -32.81 9.79 -11.43
CA ILE A 12 -32.52 8.34 -11.45
C ILE A 12 -31.26 8.01 -12.26
N MET A 13 -30.95 8.77 -13.33
CA MET A 13 -29.73 8.55 -14.11
C MET A 13 -28.45 8.91 -13.35
N ILE A 14 -28.50 9.87 -12.42
CA ILE A 14 -27.34 10.29 -11.63
C ILE A 14 -26.96 9.23 -10.58
N LEU A 15 -27.89 8.35 -10.19
CA LEU A 15 -27.65 7.29 -9.21
C LEU A 15 -27.14 5.98 -9.83
N SER A 16 -27.04 5.88 -11.16
CA SER A 16 -26.58 4.69 -11.87
C SER A 16 -25.09 4.77 -12.21
N GLY A 17 -24.27 5.30 -11.29
CA GLY A 17 -22.83 5.15 -11.33
C GLY A 17 -22.47 3.72 -10.94
N CYS A 18 -22.50 2.78 -11.88
CA CYS A 18 -21.82 1.50 -11.70
C CYS A 18 -20.32 1.79 -11.59
N ALA A 19 -19.80 1.83 -10.38
CA ALA A 19 -18.36 1.66 -10.17
C ALA A 19 -18.02 0.27 -10.71
N ASP A 20 -17.45 0.20 -11.91
CA ASP A 20 -16.82 -1.01 -12.45
C ASP A 20 -15.56 -1.28 -11.60
N VAL A 21 -15.79 -1.74 -10.38
CA VAL A 21 -14.75 -2.29 -9.52
C VAL A 21 -14.44 -3.65 -10.10
N LYS A 22 -13.48 -3.63 -11.03
CA LYS A 22 -12.85 -4.83 -11.55
C LYS A 22 -12.06 -5.45 -10.40
N THR A 23 -12.74 -6.24 -9.57
CA THR A 23 -12.08 -6.97 -8.49
C THR A 23 -11.05 -7.90 -9.14
N PRO A 24 -9.78 -7.83 -8.73
CA PRO A 24 -8.80 -8.79 -9.22
C PRO A 24 -9.32 -10.19 -8.88
N THR A 25 -9.43 -11.05 -9.89
CA THR A 25 -9.81 -12.46 -9.74
C THR A 25 -8.98 -13.08 -8.60
N ALA A 26 -9.59 -13.91 -7.75
CA ALA A 26 -8.92 -14.52 -6.60
C ALA A 26 -7.53 -15.10 -6.92
N GLY A 27 -7.33 -15.66 -8.12
CA GLY A 27 -6.01 -16.14 -8.58
C GLY A 27 -4.93 -15.07 -8.75
N TYR A 28 -5.29 -13.82 -9.06
CA TYR A 28 -4.35 -12.69 -9.17
C TYR A 28 -3.90 -12.20 -7.79
N ALA A 29 -4.81 -12.12 -6.82
CA ALA A 29 -4.48 -11.80 -5.42
C ALA A 29 -3.60 -12.88 -4.76
N LEU A 30 -3.75 -14.14 -5.18
CA LEU A 30 -2.93 -15.26 -4.70
C LEU A 30 -1.53 -15.31 -5.33
N THR A 31 -1.34 -14.74 -6.52
CA THR A 31 -0.05 -14.73 -7.24
C THR A 31 0.72 -13.42 -7.10
N HIS A 32 0.04 -12.36 -6.66
CA HIS A 32 0.62 -11.05 -6.34
C HIS A 32 0.13 -10.67 -4.94
N PRO A 33 0.82 -11.12 -3.86
CA PRO A 33 0.31 -11.06 -2.48
C PRO A 33 0.07 -9.64 -1.98
N LEU A 34 0.69 -8.67 -2.63
CA LEU A 34 0.49 -7.25 -2.44
C LEU A 34 0.26 -6.65 -3.81
N SER A 35 -0.47 -5.54 -3.89
CA SER A 35 -0.73 -4.84 -5.15
C SER A 35 0.59 -4.37 -5.78
N THR A 36 1.27 -5.26 -6.50
CA THR A 36 2.57 -5.07 -7.17
C THR A 36 2.51 -3.96 -8.23
N LYS A 37 1.33 -3.40 -8.48
CA LYS A 37 1.12 -2.31 -9.42
C LYS A 37 1.63 -0.96 -8.92
N THR A 38 1.84 -0.79 -7.61
CA THR A 38 2.25 0.53 -7.10
C THR A 38 3.35 0.40 -6.04
N MET A 39 4.59 0.44 -6.53
CA MET A 39 5.78 0.54 -5.68
C MET A 39 5.66 1.78 -4.78
N VAL A 40 5.98 1.63 -3.50
CA VAL A 40 6.13 2.76 -2.57
C VAL A 40 7.43 3.48 -2.92
N VAL A 41 7.35 4.78 -3.14
CA VAL A 41 8.48 5.65 -3.50
C VAL A 41 8.66 6.72 -2.44
N SER A 42 9.83 7.36 -2.40
CA SER A 42 10.05 8.51 -1.52
C SER A 42 8.99 9.58 -1.78
N GLY A 43 8.44 10.15 -0.71
CA GLY A 43 7.34 11.11 -0.74
C GLY A 43 5.92 10.50 -0.66
N THR A 44 5.77 9.17 -0.72
CA THR A 44 4.48 8.51 -0.43
C THR A 44 4.07 8.77 1.03
N SER A 45 2.79 9.05 1.30
CA SER A 45 2.31 9.24 2.68
C SER A 45 2.10 7.90 3.38
N LYS A 46 2.14 7.89 4.72
CA LYS A 46 1.86 6.68 5.52
C LYS A 46 0.53 6.04 5.17
N GLU A 47 -0.52 6.83 5.00
CA GLU A 47 -1.86 6.34 4.65
C GLU A 47 -1.86 5.65 3.28
N GLU A 48 -1.17 6.23 2.30
CA GLU A 48 -1.03 5.64 0.96
C GLU A 48 -0.17 4.36 0.99
N VAL A 49 0.83 4.28 1.87
CA VAL A 49 1.59 3.04 2.09
C VAL A 49 0.67 1.96 2.67
N ILE A 50 -0.14 2.27 3.69
CA ILE A 50 -1.09 1.32 4.28
C ILE A 50 -2.14 0.88 3.25
N GLU A 51 -2.65 1.79 2.44
CA GLU A 51 -3.63 1.47 1.39
C GLU A 51 -3.05 0.47 0.37
N LYS A 52 -1.78 0.64 -0.01
CA LYS A 52 -1.12 -0.20 -1.02
C LYS A 52 -0.63 -1.53 -0.44
N TRP A 53 0.00 -1.49 0.72
CA TRP A 53 0.81 -2.58 1.27
C TRP A 53 0.23 -3.18 2.56
N GLY A 54 -0.81 -2.58 3.12
CA GLY A 54 -1.40 -2.98 4.39
C GLY A 54 -0.65 -2.42 5.61
N GLU A 55 -1.08 -2.86 6.78
CA GLU A 55 -0.43 -2.53 8.04
C GLU A 55 0.97 -3.14 8.12
N PRO A 56 1.97 -2.41 8.65
CA PRO A 56 3.30 -2.95 8.85
C PRO A 56 3.31 -4.07 9.89
N SER A 57 4.25 -5.00 9.76
CA SER A 57 4.48 -6.07 10.74
C SER A 57 5.06 -5.51 12.05
N GLU A 58 5.93 -4.50 11.93
CA GLU A 58 6.56 -3.84 13.06
C GLU A 58 6.76 -2.35 12.78
N ILE A 59 6.59 -1.51 13.82
CA ILE A 59 6.87 -0.07 13.78
C ILE A 59 7.91 0.24 14.86
N ILE A 60 9.05 0.79 14.45
CA ILE A 60 10.15 1.19 15.32
C ILE A 60 10.24 2.72 15.32
N GLU A 61 10.24 3.32 16.50
CA GLU A 61 10.47 4.76 16.65
C GLU A 61 11.97 5.06 16.58
N ALA A 62 12.42 5.70 15.51
CA ALA A 62 13.84 6.00 15.26
C ALA A 62 14.28 7.39 15.77
N GLY A 63 13.49 7.98 16.68
CA GLY A 63 13.77 9.28 17.29
C GLY A 63 13.22 10.48 16.52
N VAL A 64 13.95 11.59 16.56
CA VAL A 64 13.60 12.85 15.87
C VAL A 64 14.79 13.35 15.06
N ASP A 65 14.53 14.09 13.98
CA ASP A 65 15.58 14.78 13.22
C ASP A 65 16.00 16.11 13.87
N ASP A 66 16.95 16.79 13.23
CA ASP A 66 17.49 18.08 13.70
C ASP A 66 16.43 19.20 13.71
N MET A 67 15.28 18.99 13.06
CA MET A 67 14.13 19.90 13.04
C MET A 67 13.02 19.47 14.02
N GLY A 68 13.23 18.41 14.79
CA GLY A 68 12.27 17.87 15.75
C GLY A 68 11.16 17.01 15.12
N ILE A 69 11.32 16.61 13.86
CA ILE A 69 10.34 15.76 13.16
C ILE A 69 10.59 14.30 13.52
N LYS A 70 9.52 13.61 13.92
CA LYS A 70 9.57 12.19 14.29
C LYS A 70 10.03 11.32 13.12
N LYS A 71 10.96 10.42 13.39
CA LYS A 71 11.43 9.38 12.48
C LYS A 71 10.86 8.05 12.90
N GLU A 72 10.37 7.29 11.93
CA GLU A 72 9.84 5.95 12.14
C GLU A 72 10.38 5.00 11.09
N GLU A 73 10.56 3.75 11.48
CA GLU A 73 10.96 2.65 10.60
C GLU A 73 9.85 1.60 10.63
N TRP A 74 9.29 1.30 9.48
CA TRP A 74 8.23 0.30 9.37
C TRP A 74 8.77 -0.92 8.65
N ILE A 75 8.58 -2.10 9.24
CA ILE A 75 9.04 -3.36 8.69
C ILE A 75 7.83 -4.11 8.14
N TYR A 76 7.94 -4.52 6.89
CA TYR A 76 6.95 -5.32 6.18
C TYR A 76 7.53 -6.70 5.89
N GLU A 77 6.81 -7.73 6.26
CA GLU A 77 7.16 -9.12 5.96
C GLU A 77 6.14 -9.71 4.97
N ALA A 78 6.62 -10.47 3.98
CA ALA A 78 5.74 -11.17 3.06
C ALA A 78 4.95 -12.26 3.79
N TRP A 79 3.63 -12.27 3.62
CA TRP A 79 2.72 -13.17 4.36
C TRP A 79 2.84 -14.65 3.96
N PHE A 80 3.57 -14.96 2.89
CA PHE A 80 3.75 -16.33 2.39
C PHE A 80 5.24 -16.71 2.36
N PRO A 81 5.62 -17.88 2.92
CA PRO A 81 6.98 -18.38 2.79
C PRO A 81 7.30 -18.63 1.31
N GLY A 82 8.30 -17.92 0.79
CA GLY A 82 8.77 -18.07 -0.59
C GLY A 82 8.27 -17.02 -1.57
N THR A 83 7.38 -16.10 -1.18
CA THR A 83 6.93 -15.04 -2.09
C THR A 83 7.64 -13.72 -1.80
N PRO A 84 8.24 -13.05 -2.80
CA PRO A 84 8.82 -11.73 -2.61
C PRO A 84 7.74 -10.67 -2.35
N LEU A 85 8.10 -9.64 -1.58
CA LEU A 85 7.23 -8.49 -1.34
C LEU A 85 7.05 -7.63 -2.62
N ASP A 86 8.06 -7.61 -3.50
CA ASP A 86 8.05 -6.90 -4.79
C ASP A 86 8.59 -7.77 -5.93
N HIS A 87 7.97 -7.67 -7.11
CA HIS A 87 8.27 -8.46 -8.31
C HIS A 87 9.64 -8.16 -8.94
N LYS A 88 10.29 -7.07 -8.54
CA LYS A 88 11.54 -6.62 -9.17
C LYS A 88 12.79 -6.96 -8.36
N HIS A 89 12.75 -6.87 -7.04
CA HIS A 89 13.90 -7.10 -6.14
C HIS A 89 13.44 -7.94 -4.94
N PHE A 90 13.97 -9.17 -4.85
CA PHE A 90 13.39 -10.27 -4.08
C PHE A 90 13.78 -10.27 -2.60
N SER A 91 13.33 -9.27 -1.84
CA SER A 91 13.43 -9.31 -0.38
C SER A 91 12.08 -9.66 0.25
N ARG A 92 12.11 -10.65 1.14
CA ARG A 92 10.93 -11.11 1.90
C ARG A 92 10.55 -10.12 3.01
N ARG A 93 11.54 -9.36 3.47
CA ARG A 93 11.40 -8.33 4.48
C ARG A 93 11.85 -7.02 3.87
N LYS A 94 11.07 -5.96 4.07
CA LYS A 94 11.42 -4.62 3.63
C LYS A 94 11.23 -3.65 4.77
N LYS A 95 12.23 -2.79 4.96
CA LYS A 95 12.15 -1.67 5.90
C LYS A 95 11.86 -0.39 5.11
N ILE A 96 10.92 0.40 5.60
CA ILE A 96 10.59 1.72 5.06
C ILE A 96 10.91 2.77 6.12
N PHE A 97 11.64 3.80 5.72
CA PHE A 97 12.00 4.92 6.58
C PHE A 97 11.01 6.07 6.36
N PHE A 98 10.51 6.62 7.46
CA PHE A 98 9.63 7.77 7.48
C PHE A 98 10.27 8.93 8.22
N THR A 99 10.01 10.14 7.75
CA THR A 99 10.23 11.38 8.49
C THR A 99 8.93 12.17 8.45
N GLY A 100 8.31 12.34 9.61
CA GLY A 100 6.95 12.82 9.72
C GLY A 100 5.98 11.79 9.12
N ASN A 101 5.18 12.23 8.15
CA ASN A 101 4.16 11.40 7.49
C ASN A 101 4.60 10.84 6.12
N TYR A 102 5.83 11.09 5.69
CA TYR A 102 6.27 10.76 4.33
C TYR A 102 7.46 9.80 4.34
N VAL A 103 7.47 8.91 3.35
CA VAL A 103 8.57 7.99 3.08
C VAL A 103 9.80 8.78 2.64
N THR A 104 10.92 8.54 3.30
CA THR A 104 12.22 9.11 2.92
C THR A 104 13.11 8.10 2.22
N GLY A 105 12.96 6.82 2.51
CA GLY A 105 13.70 5.75 1.86
C GLY A 105 13.19 4.36 2.20
N TYR A 106 13.88 3.35 1.68
CA TYR A 106 13.61 1.96 1.97
C TYR A 106 14.89 1.13 1.88
N GLU A 107 14.91 0.02 2.61
CA GLU A 107 15.99 -0.95 2.62
C GLU A 107 15.40 -2.34 2.50
N ASP A 108 15.97 -3.09 1.57
CA ASP A 108 15.65 -4.50 1.35
C ASP A 108 16.43 -5.32 2.37
N MET A 109 15.73 -6.03 3.26
CA MET A 109 16.36 -6.88 4.26
C MET A 109 16.53 -8.27 3.67
N ASP A 110 17.76 -8.61 3.32
CA ASP A 110 18.11 -9.95 2.86
C ASP A 110 17.87 -10.98 3.97
N ASP A 111 17.27 -12.11 3.61
CA ASP A 111 16.99 -13.26 4.48
C ASP A 111 18.26 -14.11 4.68
N THR A 112 19.45 -13.49 4.71
CA THR A 112 20.74 -14.20 4.80
C THR A 112 21.00 -14.60 6.25
N GLY A 113 20.19 -15.56 6.72
CA GLY A 113 20.43 -16.36 7.91
C GLY A 113 20.72 -17.81 7.53
N GLY A 114 22.00 -18.13 7.34
CA GLY A 114 22.57 -19.45 7.63
C GLY A 114 22.70 -20.47 6.50
N GLU A 115 23.72 -20.32 5.65
CA GLU A 115 24.54 -21.48 5.28
C GLU A 115 25.65 -21.61 6.34
N GLN A 116 25.53 -22.62 7.21
CA GLN A 116 26.64 -23.29 7.91
C GLN A 116 26.33 -24.78 7.98
#